data_AF-A0A947I1X6-F1
#
_entry.id   AF-A0A947I1X6-F1
#
_cell.length_a   1.000
_cell.length_b   1.000
_cell.length_c   1.000
_cell.angle_alpha   90.00
_cell.angle_beta   90.00
_cell.angle_gamma   90.00
#
_symmetry.space_group_name_H-M   'P 1'
#
loop_
_entity.id
_entity.type
_entity.pdbx_description
1 polymer ?
#
loop_
_entity_poly.entity_id
_entity_poly.type
_entity_poly.pdbx_seq_one_letter_code
_entity_poly.pdbx_strand_id
1 'polypeptide(L)'
;MNWFSKFLGKSDCTFVNEEVLKNLPKSITVEFIPEFDHEDNPIIFICSPDHDGLISEARTKDEAIENAQDAILTYFDVPKGCADLIEFDIVDVTKQMLDIDNPEARRVREFKVKECSYA
;
A
#
# COMPACT_ATOMS: atom_id res chain seq x y z
N MET A 1 -22.58 18.61 8.46
CA MET A 1 -22.12 17.97 9.71
C MET A 1 -20.62 17.74 9.55
N ASN A 2 -19.80 18.38 10.39
CA ASN A 2 -18.34 18.38 10.26
C ASN A 2 -17.79 17.01 10.68
N TRP A 3 -17.27 16.24 9.72
CA TRP A 3 -16.58 14.97 9.97
C TRP A 3 -15.37 15.14 10.91
N PHE A 4 -14.69 16.28 10.85
CA PHE A 4 -13.55 16.64 11.70
C PHE A 4 -13.85 16.72 13.21
N SER A 5 -15.10 16.96 13.64
CA SER A 5 -15.40 17.09 15.07
C SER A 5 -15.47 15.76 15.84
N LYS A 6 -15.36 14.61 15.16
CA LYS A 6 -15.29 13.28 15.80
C LYS A 6 -13.85 12.81 16.13
N PHE A 7 -12.82 13.46 15.60
CA PHE A 7 -11.42 13.04 15.73
C PHE A 7 -10.73 13.44 17.06
N LEU A 8 -11.49 13.89 18.06
CA LEU A 8 -10.98 14.16 19.42
C LEU A 8 -10.97 12.90 20.32
N GLY A 9 -11.54 11.78 19.86
CA GLY A 9 -11.38 10.47 20.49
C GLY A 9 -10.22 9.72 19.85
N LYS A 10 -9.37 9.06 20.65
CA LYS A 10 -8.37 8.11 20.15
C LYS A 10 -9.06 7.15 19.18
N SER A 11 -8.61 7.08 17.94
CA SER A 11 -9.07 6.05 17.00
C SER A 11 -8.87 4.70 17.68
N ASP A 12 -9.94 3.92 17.80
CA ASP A 12 -9.87 2.54 18.30
C ASP A 12 -10.17 1.56 17.16
N CYS A 13 -9.91 0.27 17.40
CA CYS A 13 -10.08 -0.76 16.38
C CYS A 13 -11.53 -0.86 15.87
N THR A 14 -12.54 -0.52 16.68
CA THR A 14 -13.95 -0.52 16.23
C THR A 14 -14.17 0.58 15.20
N PHE A 15 -13.74 1.81 15.47
CA PHE A 15 -13.87 2.91 14.52
C PHE A 15 -13.15 2.62 13.20
N VAL A 16 -11.92 2.09 13.27
CA VAL A 16 -11.15 1.74 12.08
C VAL A 16 -11.86 0.67 11.26
N ASN A 17 -12.38 -0.40 11.89
CA ASN A 17 -13.11 -1.45 11.19
C ASN A 17 -14.41 -0.94 10.52
N GLU A 18 -15.20 -0.13 11.22
CA GLU A 18 -16.54 0.28 10.75
C GLU A 18 -16.49 1.40 9.69
N GLU A 19 -15.57 2.35 9.84
CA GLU A 19 -15.57 3.58 9.04
C GLU A 19 -14.40 3.66 8.05
N VAL A 20 -13.27 2.99 8.32
CA VAL A 20 -12.08 3.04 7.44
C VAL A 20 -11.97 1.77 6.61
N LEU A 21 -11.85 0.60 7.24
CA LEU A 21 -11.60 -0.67 6.53
C LEU A 21 -12.75 -1.05 5.60
N LYS A 22 -13.99 -0.71 5.95
CA LYS A 22 -15.16 -0.95 5.09
C LYS A 22 -15.05 -0.24 3.73
N ASN A 23 -14.33 0.88 3.68
CA ASN A 23 -14.16 1.69 2.48
C ASN A 23 -12.83 1.41 1.75
N LEU A 24 -11.92 0.66 2.39
CA LEU A 24 -10.69 0.20 1.75
C LEU A 24 -10.95 -1.06 0.92
N PRO A 25 -10.27 -1.22 -0.23
CA PRO A 25 -10.26 -2.49 -0.92
C PRO A 25 -9.62 -3.57 -0.04
N LYS A 26 -10.16 -4.79 -0.08
CA LYS A 26 -9.64 -5.92 0.71
C LYS A 26 -8.23 -6.32 0.32
N SER A 27 -7.88 -6.10 -0.95
CA SER A 27 -6.53 -6.31 -1.44
C SER A 27 -6.17 -5.32 -2.53
N ILE A 28 -4.89 -5.00 -2.62
CA ILE A 28 -4.32 -4.08 -3.59
C ILE A 28 -3.10 -4.73 -4.22
N THR A 29 -3.06 -4.76 -5.54
CA THR A 29 -1.88 -5.19 -6.30
C THR A 29 -0.87 -4.05 -6.35
N VAL A 30 0.38 -4.33 -6.01
CA VAL A 30 1.51 -3.39 -6.08
C VAL A 30 2.67 -4.06 -6.82
N GLU A 31 3.24 -3.35 -7.79
CA GLU A 31 4.43 -3.74 -8.52
C GLU A 31 5.66 -3.03 -7.94
N PHE A 32 6.74 -3.79 -7.83
CA PHE A 32 8.07 -3.30 -7.45
C PHE A 32 8.99 -3.41 -8.67
N ILE A 33 9.38 -2.26 -9.20
CA ILE A 33 10.15 -2.14 -10.44
C ILE A 33 11.55 -1.62 -10.06
N PRO A 34 12.58 -2.48 -10.04
CA PRO A 34 13.95 -2.05 -9.78
C PRO A 34 14.51 -1.33 -11.01
N GLU A 35 15.06 -0.14 -10.81
CA GLU A 35 15.64 0.73 -11.83
C GLU A 35 16.91 1.41 -11.30
N PHE A 36 17.54 2.22 -12.15
CA PHE A 36 18.60 3.14 -11.76
C PHE A 36 18.14 4.58 -11.97
N ASP A 37 18.50 5.46 -11.03
CA ASP A 37 18.26 6.89 -11.20
C ASP A 37 19.30 7.54 -12.15
N HIS A 38 19.21 8.85 -12.31
CA HIS A 38 20.09 9.63 -13.19
C HIS A 38 21.56 9.70 -12.72
N GLU A 39 21.86 9.21 -11.51
CA GLU A 39 23.21 9.11 -10.94
C GLU A 39 23.70 7.66 -10.89
N ASP A 40 23.05 6.74 -11.62
CA ASP A 40 23.32 5.29 -11.61
C ASP A 40 23.14 4.64 -10.22
N ASN A 41 22.36 5.26 -9.31
CA ASN A 41 22.05 4.64 -8.03
C ASN A 41 20.80 3.75 -8.15
N PRO A 42 20.77 2.57 -7.50
CA PRO A 42 19.59 1.72 -7.51
C PRO A 42 18.40 2.42 -6.86
N ILE A 43 17.23 2.26 -7.47
CA ILE A 43 15.94 2.74 -6.98
C ILE A 43 14.87 1.67 -7.25
N ILE A 44 13.85 1.61 -6.41
CA ILE A 44 12.71 0.73 -6.56
C ILE A 44 11.48 1.61 -6.70
N PHE A 45 10.88 1.61 -7.89
CA PHE A 45 9.57 2.22 -8.10
C PHE A 45 8.47 1.30 -7.62
N ILE A 46 7.49 1.89 -6.96
CA ILE A 46 6.32 1.24 -6.40
C ILE A 46 5.13 1.80 -7.13
N CYS A 47 4.33 0.96 -7.79
CA CYS A 47 3.10 1.42 -8.44
C CYS A 47 1.99 0.38 -8.35
N SER A 48 0.73 0.81 -8.48
CA SER A 48 -0.38 -0.13 -8.63
C SER A 48 -0.85 -0.15 -10.09
N PRO A 49 -0.95 -1.33 -10.72
CA PRO A 49 -1.51 -1.45 -12.07
C PRO A 49 -3.03 -1.25 -12.08
N ASP A 50 -3.66 -1.39 -10.91
CA ASP A 50 -5.12 -1.30 -10.75
C ASP A 50 -5.56 0.09 -10.24
N HIS A 51 -4.62 0.94 -9.79
CA HIS A 51 -4.90 2.25 -9.18
C HIS A 51 -3.96 3.33 -9.73
N ASP A 52 -4.43 4.03 -10.75
CA ASP A 52 -3.70 5.13 -11.39
C ASP A 52 -3.33 6.22 -10.37
N GLY A 53 -2.05 6.59 -10.34
CA GLY A 53 -1.54 7.63 -9.43
C GLY A 53 -1.10 7.11 -8.07
N LEU A 54 -1.30 5.83 -7.75
CA LEU A 54 -0.59 5.18 -6.63
C LEU A 54 0.84 4.91 -7.08
N ILE A 55 1.74 5.83 -6.72
CA ILE A 55 3.17 5.77 -7.02
C ILE A 55 3.99 6.14 -5.79
N SER A 56 5.12 5.46 -5.62
CA SER A 56 6.13 5.78 -4.61
C SER A 56 7.49 5.23 -5.05
N GLU A 57 8.55 5.55 -4.30
CA GLU A 57 9.91 5.11 -4.59
C GLU A 57 10.65 4.78 -3.30
N ALA A 58 11.68 3.92 -3.39
CA ALA A 58 12.51 3.55 -2.25
C ALA A 58 13.91 3.11 -2.72
N ARG A 59 14.87 3.11 -1.79
CA ARG A 59 16.25 2.66 -2.04
C ARG A 59 16.50 1.23 -1.56
N THR A 60 15.70 0.75 -0.62
CA THR A 60 15.82 -0.60 -0.08
C THR A 60 14.51 -1.37 -0.16
N LYS A 61 14.57 -2.70 -0.05
CA LYS A 61 13.38 -3.56 -0.07
C LYS A 61 12.43 -3.25 1.08
N ASP A 62 12.96 -3.02 2.28
CA ASP A 62 12.15 -2.83 3.48
C ASP A 62 11.47 -1.45 3.43
N GLU A 63 12.22 -0.42 3.06
CA GLU A 63 11.68 0.91 2.76
C GLU A 63 10.62 0.85 1.65
N ALA A 64 10.81 0.03 0.62
CA ALA A 64 9.82 -0.10 -0.45
C ALA A 64 8.49 -0.66 0.06
N ILE A 65 8.53 -1.58 1.02
CA ILE A 65 7.32 -2.14 1.63
C ILE A 65 6.61 -1.07 2.47
N GLU A 66 7.35 -0.35 3.31
CA GLU A 66 6.79 0.72 4.15
C GLU A 66 6.19 1.83 3.29
N ASN A 67 6.91 2.28 2.27
CA ASN A 67 6.45 3.31 1.33
C ASN A 67 5.24 2.83 0.51
N ALA A 68 5.13 1.54 0.19
CA ALA A 68 3.95 0.99 -0.45
C ALA A 68 2.72 1.05 0.47
N GLN A 69 2.88 0.71 1.75
CA GLN A 69 1.78 0.79 2.74
C GLN A 69 1.33 2.24 2.93
N ASP A 70 2.25 3.18 3.09
CA ASP A 70 1.93 4.60 3.23
C ASP A 70 1.27 5.17 1.98
N ALA A 71 1.77 4.80 0.78
CA ALA A 71 1.17 5.20 -0.48
C ALA A 71 -0.26 4.67 -0.64
N ILE A 72 -0.51 3.41 -0.26
CA ILE A 72 -1.85 2.82 -0.23
C ILE A 72 -2.77 3.64 0.69
N LEU A 73 -2.36 3.86 1.93
CA LEU A 73 -3.18 4.53 2.92
C LEU A 73 -3.46 5.99 2.53
N THR A 74 -2.46 6.66 1.96
CA THR A 74 -2.59 8.03 1.43
C THR A 74 -3.52 8.06 0.22
N TYR A 75 -3.40 7.12 -0.72
CA TYR A 75 -4.24 7.04 -1.91
C TYR A 75 -5.74 6.92 -1.55
N PHE A 76 -6.05 6.22 -0.46
CA PHE A 76 -7.42 6.05 0.02
C PHE A 76 -7.82 7.06 1.13
N ASP A 77 -7.10 8.17 1.26
CA ASP A 77 -7.37 9.26 2.22
C ASP A 77 -7.50 8.77 3.68
N VAL A 78 -6.75 7.74 4.06
CA VAL A 78 -6.79 7.20 5.43
C VAL A 78 -6.15 8.20 6.40
N PRO A 79 -6.87 8.65 7.44
CA PRO A 79 -6.29 9.57 8.41
C PRO A 79 -5.11 8.93 9.16
N LYS A 80 -4.05 9.70 9.38
CA LYS A 80 -2.82 9.23 10.04
C LYS A 80 -3.07 8.52 11.38
N GLY A 81 -4.00 9.03 12.20
CA GLY A 81 -4.35 8.41 13.49
C GLY A 81 -5.09 7.07 13.38
N CYS A 82 -5.52 6.65 12.19
CA CYS A 82 -6.08 5.34 11.89
C CYS A 82 -5.07 4.45 11.15
N ALA A 83 -4.20 5.05 10.33
CA ALA A 83 -3.14 4.35 9.59
C ALA A 83 -2.28 3.47 10.49
N ASP A 84 -1.89 3.96 11.66
CA ASP A 84 -1.07 3.23 12.65
C ASP A 84 -1.71 1.94 13.17
N LEU A 85 -3.03 1.76 12.99
CA LEU A 85 -3.77 0.58 13.44
C LEU A 85 -4.02 -0.44 12.32
N ILE A 86 -3.74 -0.06 11.07
CA ILE A 86 -4.00 -0.91 9.91
C ILE A 86 -2.77 -1.78 9.64
N GLU A 87 -2.99 -3.07 9.57
CA GLU A 87 -1.96 -4.04 9.20
C GLU A 87 -2.21 -4.60 7.80
N PHE A 88 -1.12 -4.99 7.14
CA PHE A 88 -1.18 -5.64 5.82
C PHE A 88 -0.52 -7.01 5.87
N ASP A 89 -1.20 -8.00 5.30
CA ASP A 89 -0.56 -9.25 4.89
C ASP A 89 -0.05 -9.11 3.46
N ILE A 90 1.26 -9.26 3.29
CA ILE A 90 1.93 -9.12 2.00
C ILE A 90 2.14 -10.51 1.43
N VAL A 91 1.51 -10.78 0.29
CA VAL A 91 1.64 -12.04 -0.42
C VAL A 91 2.38 -11.79 -1.73
N ASP A 92 3.46 -12.53 -1.98
CA ASP A 92 4.11 -12.54 -3.29
C ASP A 92 3.15 -13.21 -4.28
N VAL A 93 2.57 -12.40 -5.17
CA VAL A 93 1.73 -12.89 -6.26
C VAL A 93 2.58 -12.79 -7.50
N THR A 94 3.33 -13.85 -7.80
CA THR A 94 4.02 -13.95 -9.09
C THR A 94 2.97 -14.04 -10.20
N LYS A 95 2.42 -12.90 -10.62
CA LYS A 95 1.76 -12.81 -11.91
C LYS A 95 2.88 -12.98 -12.92
N GLN A 96 3.07 -14.20 -13.40
CA GLN A 96 3.63 -14.42 -14.73
C GLN A 96 2.64 -13.78 -15.72
N MET A 97 2.65 -12.46 -15.86
CA MET A 97 2.23 -11.86 -17.11
C MET A 97 3.32 -12.25 -18.10
N LEU A 98 3.10 -13.41 -18.75
CA LEU A 98 3.77 -13.81 -19.96
C LEU A 98 3.39 -12.78 -21.05
N ASP A 99 3.95 -11.58 -20.97
CA ASP A 99 4.23 -10.84 -22.18
C ASP A 99 5.39 -11.58 -22.84
N ILE A 100 5.09 -12.24 -23.96
CA ILE A 100 6.01 -13.07 -24.72
C ILE A 100 7.25 -12.27 -25.20
N ASP A 101 7.20 -10.94 -25.07
CA ASP A 101 8.22 -10.00 -25.54
C ASP A 101 9.03 -9.30 -24.43
N ASN A 102 8.79 -9.52 -23.13
CA ASN A 102 9.56 -8.87 -22.05
C ASN A 102 9.95 -9.81 -20.89
N PRO A 103 11.21 -10.29 -20.83
CA PRO A 103 11.68 -11.22 -19.80
C PRO A 103 11.99 -10.56 -18.45
N GLU A 104 11.75 -9.26 -18.28
CA GLU A 104 11.90 -8.62 -16.96
C GLU A 104 10.77 -9.04 -16.04
N ALA A 105 11.08 -9.98 -15.14
CA ALA A 105 10.17 -10.46 -14.12
C ALA A 105 9.75 -9.31 -13.19
N ARG A 106 8.66 -8.62 -13.54
CA ARG A 106 8.01 -7.65 -12.66
C ARG A 106 7.60 -8.35 -11.37
N ARG A 107 8.10 -7.84 -10.25
CA ARG A 107 7.76 -8.40 -8.93
C ARG A 107 6.44 -7.77 -8.50
N VAL A 108 5.38 -8.54 -8.66
CA VAL A 108 4.04 -8.16 -8.23
C VAL A 108 3.76 -8.74 -6.85
N ARG A 109 3.20 -7.92 -5.96
CA ARG A 109 2.75 -8.33 -4.63
C ARG A 109 1.32 -7.89 -4.41
N GLU A 110 0.61 -8.67 -3.62
CA GLU A 110 -0.73 -8.33 -3.15
C GLU A 110 -0.66 -7.93 -1.67
N PHE A 111 -1.08 -6.71 -1.38
CA PHE A 111 -1.24 -6.18 -0.02
C PHE A 111 -2.67 -6.42 0.41
N LYS A 112 -2.87 -7.33 1.36
CA LYS A 112 -4.18 -7.66 1.91
C LYS A 112 -4.39 -6.92 3.21
N VAL A 113 -5.45 -6.11 3.28
CA VAL A 113 -5.78 -5.36 4.48
C VAL A 113 -6.29 -6.34 5.53
N LYS A 114 -5.67 -6.35 6.71
CA LYS A 114 -6.13 -7.11 7.86
C LYS A 114 -7.22 -6.35 8.60
N GLU A 115 -8.19 -7.09 9.15
CA GLU A 115 -9.10 -6.53 10.14
C GLU A 115 -8.31 -6.15 11.40
N CYS A 116 -8.59 -5.00 12.01
CA CYS A 116 -8.00 -4.66 13.29
C CYS A 116 -8.54 -5.64 14.35
N SER A 117 -7.70 -6.55 14.83
CA SER A 117 -8.03 -7.39 15.98
C SER A 117 -7.70 -6.66 17.28
N TYR A 118 -8.60 -6.71 18.26
CA TYR A 118 -8.29 -6.32 19.63
C TYR A 118 -7.21 -7.26 20.19
N ALA A 119 -6.03 -6.72 20.51
CA ALA A 119 -5.03 -7.40 21.33
C ALA A 119 -5.38 -7.28 22.82
#